data_AF-A0A6G1L2C9-F1
#
_entry.id   AF-A0A6G1L2C9-F1
#
_cell.length_a   1.000
_cell.length_b   1.000
_cell.length_c   1.000
_cell.angle_alpha   90.00
_cell.angle_beta   90.00
_cell.angle_gamma   90.00
#
_symmetry.space_group_name_H-M   'P 1'
#
loop_
_entity.id
_entity.type
_entity.pdbx_description
1 polymer ?
#
loop_
_entity_poly.entity_id
_entity_poly.type
_entity_poly.pdbx_seq_one_letter_code
_entity_poly.pdbx_strand_id
1 'polypeptide(L)'
;MKESEYTETCDRLLRQYKSNLADDTVAAAFGDLETFKNEWDLQVPKATERLRIGLPATVETAPAIAHRPTSTAGPTTATVGAQHLIAASENFVTLFDAISMSMLSKDTLHPILVEIIQAVNKVTDKDFENKGKIVQWLITLNQMRAAEELTAEQARDLRFDLESAYDGFKGTLD
;
A
#
# COMPACT_ATOMS: atom_id res chain seq x y z
N MET A 1 5.80 10.54 21.83
CA MET A 1 5.48 9.19 21.31
C MET A 1 6.61 8.75 20.42
N LYS A 2 7.06 7.50 20.54
CA LYS A 2 8.00 6.93 19.56
C LYS A 2 7.25 6.68 18.25
N GLU A 3 7.92 6.79 17.12
CA GLU A 3 7.33 6.61 15.78
C GLU A 3 6.69 5.22 15.59
N SER A 4 7.25 4.19 16.25
CA SER A 4 6.67 2.84 16.24
C SER A 4 5.34 2.77 17.02
N GLU A 5 5.22 3.44 18.17
CA GLU A 5 3.97 3.51 18.94
C GLU A 5 2.88 4.25 18.16
N TYR A 6 3.25 5.27 17.38
CA TYR A 6 2.34 5.98 16.48
C TYR A 6 1.85 5.06 15.36
N THR A 7 2.75 4.34 14.69
CA THR A 7 2.41 3.44 13.58
C THR A 7 1.50 2.30 14.04
N GLU A 8 1.81 1.66 15.17
CA GLU A 8 0.96 0.61 15.77
C GLU A 8 -0.41 1.15 16.18
N THR A 9 -0.46 2.34 16.76
CA THR A 9 -1.73 2.98 17.17
C THR A 9 -2.58 3.32 15.95
N CYS A 10 -1.98 3.85 14.89
CA CYS A 10 -2.68 4.15 13.64
C CYS A 10 -3.16 2.89 12.91
N ASP A 11 -2.37 1.80 12.86
CA ASP A 11 -2.81 0.53 12.28
C ASP A 11 -4.01 -0.04 13.05
N ARG A 12 -3.95 0.01 14.40
CA ARG A 12 -5.07 -0.40 15.25
C ARG A 12 -6.32 0.44 15.01
N LEU A 13 -6.19 1.77 14.92
CA LEU A 13 -7.30 2.68 14.64
C LEU A 13 -7.91 2.46 13.25
N LEU A 14 -7.06 2.20 12.24
CA LEU A 14 -7.52 1.88 10.87
C LEU A 14 -8.29 0.57 10.82
N ARG A 15 -7.82 -0.47 11.54
CA ARG A 15 -8.55 -1.73 11.68
C ARG A 15 -9.88 -1.54 12.39
N GLN A 16 -9.91 -0.75 13.46
CA GLN A 16 -11.16 -0.42 14.18
C GLN A 16 -12.13 0.33 13.28
N TYR A 17 -11.67 1.33 12.52
CA TYR A 17 -12.48 2.06 11.56
C TYR A 17 -13.10 1.12 10.51
N LYS A 18 -12.28 0.27 9.87
CA LYS A 18 -12.76 -0.73 8.91
C LYS A 18 -13.76 -1.71 9.52
N SER A 19 -13.51 -2.16 10.75
CA SER A 19 -14.41 -3.08 11.45
C SER A 19 -15.74 -2.43 11.84
N ASN A 20 -15.74 -1.15 12.23
CA ASN A 20 -16.97 -0.43 12.55
C ASN A 20 -17.77 -0.13 11.29
N LEU A 21 -17.13 0.28 10.18
CA LEU A 21 -17.86 0.48 8.91
C LEU A 21 -18.38 -0.83 8.30
N ALA A 22 -17.82 -1.97 8.67
CA ALA A 22 -18.32 -3.27 8.24
C ALA A 22 -19.57 -3.72 9.02
N ASP A 23 -19.93 -3.03 10.11
CA ASP A 23 -21.17 -3.28 10.86
C ASP A 23 -22.33 -2.55 10.17
N ASP A 24 -23.36 -3.30 9.79
CA ASP A 24 -24.53 -2.79 9.07
C ASP A 24 -25.28 -1.69 9.84
N THR A 25 -25.24 -1.70 11.18
CA THR A 25 -25.88 -0.67 12.00
C THR A 25 -25.12 0.65 11.96
N VAL A 26 -23.79 0.59 11.91
CA VAL A 26 -22.92 1.76 11.81
C VAL A 26 -22.92 2.28 10.38
N ALA A 27 -22.86 1.40 9.38
CA ALA A 27 -22.97 1.76 7.97
C ALA A 27 -24.30 2.44 7.66
N ALA A 28 -25.41 1.98 8.28
CA ALA A 28 -26.72 2.61 8.12
C ALA A 28 -26.84 3.98 8.82
N ALA A 29 -26.12 4.19 9.93
CA ALA A 29 -26.18 5.43 10.71
C ALA A 29 -25.20 6.52 10.23
N PHE A 30 -24.02 6.12 9.76
CA PHE A 30 -22.92 7.05 9.42
C PHE A 30 -22.52 7.03 7.94
N GLY A 31 -23.10 6.12 7.14
CA GLY A 31 -22.89 6.07 5.70
C GLY A 31 -21.44 5.78 5.30
N ASP A 32 -21.00 6.41 4.21
CA ASP A 32 -19.63 6.35 3.73
C ASP A 32 -18.78 7.53 4.21
N LEU A 33 -17.46 7.41 4.01
CA LEU A 33 -16.48 8.43 4.41
C LEU A 33 -16.79 9.82 3.80
N GLU A 34 -17.43 9.89 2.63
CA GLU A 34 -17.78 11.14 1.97
C GLU A 34 -19.04 11.79 2.56
N THR A 35 -20.06 11.00 2.86
CA THR A 35 -21.30 11.46 3.53
C THR A 35 -20.98 12.03 4.90
N PHE A 36 -20.17 11.32 5.69
CA PHE A 36 -19.69 11.77 6.99
C PHE A 36 -18.88 13.07 6.90
N LYS A 37 -18.03 13.20 5.88
CA LYS A 37 -17.22 14.40 5.66
C LYS A 37 -18.10 15.61 5.33
N ASN A 38 -19.16 15.39 4.54
CA ASN A 38 -20.11 16.44 4.15
C ASN A 38 -21.03 16.85 5.31
N GLU A 39 -21.48 15.90 6.13
CA GLU A 39 -22.32 16.15 7.31
C GLU A 39 -21.62 17.06 8.34
N TRP A 40 -20.31 16.89 8.51
CA TRP A 40 -19.51 17.65 9.50
C TRP A 40 -18.56 18.68 8.91
N ASP A 41 -18.72 19.03 7.63
CA ASP A 41 -17.90 20.01 6.89
C ASP A 41 -16.37 19.83 7.11
N LEU A 42 -15.93 18.59 7.06
CA LEU A 42 -14.55 18.21 7.35
C LEU A 42 -13.64 18.44 6.13
N GLN A 43 -12.97 19.59 6.07
CA GLN A 43 -11.99 19.91 5.03
C GLN A 43 -10.62 19.25 5.30
N VAL A 44 -10.55 17.92 5.26
CA VAL A 44 -9.33 17.13 5.58
C VAL A 44 -8.90 16.19 4.45
N PRO A 45 -8.55 16.71 3.26
CA PRO A 45 -8.28 15.90 2.06
C PRO A 45 -7.17 14.85 2.28
N LYS A 46 -6.08 15.22 2.97
CA LYS A 46 -4.98 14.29 3.28
C LYS A 46 -5.40 13.14 4.20
N ALA A 47 -6.28 13.39 5.17
CA ALA A 47 -6.75 12.35 6.08
C ALA A 47 -7.75 11.41 5.37
N THR A 48 -8.61 11.95 4.51
CA THR A 48 -9.54 11.17 3.68
C THR A 48 -8.79 10.21 2.76
N GLU A 49 -7.77 10.70 2.07
CA GLU A 49 -6.93 9.88 1.20
C GLU A 49 -6.23 8.77 1.99
N ARG A 50 -5.69 9.09 3.17
CA ARG A 50 -5.04 8.11 4.03
C ARG A 50 -5.99 7.02 4.54
N LEU A 51 -7.22 7.38 4.90
CA LEU A 51 -8.27 6.42 5.28
C LEU A 51 -8.68 5.53 4.09
N ARG A 52 -8.70 6.10 2.88
CA ARG A 52 -9.01 5.39 1.63
C ARG A 52 -7.91 4.38 1.26
N ILE A 53 -6.64 4.77 1.44
CA ILE A 53 -5.46 3.92 1.25
C ILE A 53 -5.38 2.83 2.36
N GLY A 54 -5.83 3.15 3.57
CA GLY A 54 -5.88 2.19 4.67
C GLY A 54 -4.51 1.85 5.29
N LEU A 55 -3.51 2.71 5.09
CA LEU A 55 -2.18 2.62 5.68
C LEU A 55 -1.90 3.84 6.58
N PRO A 56 -1.04 3.75 7.61
CA PRO A 56 -0.71 4.87 8.50
C PRO A 56 0.32 5.83 7.87
N ALA A 57 0.18 7.16 8.00
CA ALA A 57 0.99 8.22 7.31
C ALA A 57 2.50 7.94 7.18
N THR A 58 3.12 7.38 8.22
CA THR A 58 4.52 6.95 8.21
C THR A 58 4.85 5.97 7.07
N VAL A 59 3.95 5.08 6.66
CA VAL A 59 4.22 4.15 5.55
C VAL A 59 4.24 4.83 4.16
N GLU A 60 3.59 5.99 4.02
CA GLU A 60 3.55 6.74 2.74
C GLU A 60 4.58 7.88 2.69
N THR A 61 5.00 8.40 3.85
CA THR A 61 5.91 9.56 3.96
C THR A 61 7.15 9.33 4.83
N ALA A 62 7.36 8.16 5.44
CA ALA A 62 8.57 7.96 6.24
C ALA A 62 9.79 7.74 5.36
N PRO A 63 10.84 8.57 5.50
CA PRO A 63 12.18 8.05 5.32
C PRO A 63 12.41 7.03 6.45
N ALA A 64 12.88 5.84 6.05
CA ALA A 64 13.49 4.77 6.86
C ALA A 64 13.37 4.85 8.41
N ILE A 65 12.91 3.75 9.03
CA ILE A 65 13.70 2.89 9.94
C ILE A 65 12.81 1.80 10.60
N ALA A 66 13.32 0.55 10.57
CA ALA A 66 12.95 -0.66 11.34
C ALA A 66 11.67 -1.44 10.91
N HIS A 67 11.58 -2.77 10.94
CA HIS A 67 12.34 -3.84 11.62
C HIS A 67 12.10 -5.18 10.90
N ARG A 68 13.16 -5.88 10.44
CA ARG A 68 13.14 -7.34 10.26
C ARG A 68 14.45 -7.90 10.84
N PRO A 69 14.43 -8.89 11.75
CA PRO A 69 15.64 -9.41 12.34
C PRO A 69 16.20 -10.53 11.46
N THR A 70 17.26 -10.27 10.71
CA THR A 70 18.19 -11.31 10.25
C THR A 70 19.58 -10.71 10.10
N SER A 71 20.43 -11.06 11.06
CA SER A 71 21.82 -11.49 10.90
C SER A 71 22.77 -10.71 9.98
N THR A 72 23.82 -10.20 10.64
CA THR A 72 25.23 -10.11 10.20
C THR A 72 25.66 -9.09 9.14
N ALA A 73 26.65 -8.29 9.56
CA ALA A 73 27.59 -7.47 8.82
C ALA A 73 27.01 -6.23 8.10
N GLY A 74 27.34 -5.04 8.63
CA GLY A 74 26.95 -3.77 8.06
C GLY A 74 27.58 -3.50 6.69
N PRO A 75 26.95 -2.64 5.88
CA PRO A 75 27.73 -1.80 4.99
C PRO A 75 27.16 -0.37 4.81
N THR A 76 27.99 0.43 4.14
CA THR A 76 27.81 1.80 3.69
C THR A 76 26.49 2.06 2.95
N THR A 77 26.05 3.32 2.97
CA THR A 77 24.79 3.83 2.37
C THR A 77 24.54 3.42 0.91
N ALA A 78 25.59 3.09 0.14
CA ALA A 78 25.45 2.58 -1.24
C ALA A 78 24.92 1.14 -1.32
N THR A 79 25.16 0.30 -0.30
CA THR A 79 24.76 -1.12 -0.28
C THR A 79 23.32 -1.31 0.21
N VAL A 80 22.82 -0.37 1.01
CA VAL A 80 21.43 -0.35 1.49
C VAL A 80 20.46 -0.12 0.33
N GLY A 81 20.80 0.77 -0.61
CA GLY A 81 20.03 0.96 -1.85
C GLY A 81 19.94 -0.34 -2.65
N ALA A 82 21.07 -1.00 -2.92
CA ALA A 82 21.10 -2.26 -3.67
C ALA A 82 20.27 -3.40 -3.03
N GLN A 83 20.27 -3.52 -1.70
CA GLN A 83 19.44 -4.52 -1.01
C GLN A 83 17.94 -4.22 -1.14
N HIS A 84 17.55 -2.95 -1.08
CA HIS A 84 16.16 -2.54 -1.25
C HIS A 84 15.69 -2.65 -2.70
N LEU A 85 16.59 -2.50 -3.66
CA LEU A 85 16.34 -2.77 -5.09
C LEU A 85 16.01 -4.23 -5.36
N ILE A 86 16.82 -5.12 -4.79
CA ILE A 86 16.60 -6.56 -4.90
C ILE A 86 15.25 -6.91 -4.28
N ALA A 87 14.97 -6.42 -3.07
CA ALA A 87 13.69 -6.67 -2.39
C ALA A 87 12.48 -6.10 -3.17
N ALA A 88 12.59 -4.90 -3.75
CA ALA A 88 11.52 -4.33 -4.58
C ALA A 88 11.27 -5.22 -5.81
N SER A 89 12.34 -5.62 -6.51
CA SER A 89 12.26 -6.47 -7.70
C SER A 89 11.69 -7.86 -7.39
N GLU A 90 12.07 -8.45 -6.26
CA GLU A 90 11.51 -9.71 -5.75
C GLU A 90 10.00 -9.59 -5.52
N ASN A 91 9.56 -8.52 -4.87
CA ASN A 91 8.13 -8.29 -4.61
C ASN A 91 7.32 -8.10 -5.90
N PHE A 92 7.87 -7.42 -6.90
CA PHE A 92 7.25 -7.34 -8.23
C PHE A 92 7.14 -8.72 -8.89
N VAL A 93 8.19 -9.54 -8.83
CA VAL A 93 8.16 -10.91 -9.36
C VAL A 93 7.13 -11.76 -8.63
N THR A 94 7.06 -11.68 -7.29
CA THR A 94 6.04 -12.37 -6.49
C THR A 94 4.62 -11.96 -6.88
N LEU A 95 4.38 -10.67 -7.13
CA LEU A 95 3.07 -10.19 -7.61
C LEU A 95 2.74 -10.76 -8.99
N PHE A 96 3.68 -10.72 -9.94
CA PHE A 96 3.45 -11.26 -11.28
C PHE A 96 3.22 -12.76 -11.28
N ASP A 97 3.91 -13.49 -10.39
CA ASP A 97 3.70 -14.92 -10.19
C ASP A 97 2.31 -15.19 -9.61
N ALA A 98 1.89 -14.46 -8.57
CA ALA A 98 0.56 -14.55 -8.00
C ALA A 98 -0.55 -14.30 -9.03
N ILE A 99 -0.40 -13.26 -9.87
CA ILE A 99 -1.34 -12.96 -10.96
C ILE A 99 -1.35 -14.10 -12.00
N SER A 100 -0.18 -14.64 -12.33
CA SER A 100 -0.05 -15.75 -13.30
C SER A 100 -0.64 -17.06 -12.76
N MET A 101 -0.56 -17.30 -11.46
CA MET A 101 -1.18 -18.41 -10.75
C MET A 101 -2.68 -18.20 -10.49
N SER A 102 -3.28 -17.10 -10.98
CA SER A 102 -4.67 -16.71 -10.72
C SER A 102 -5.01 -16.54 -9.23
N MET A 103 -4.02 -16.19 -8.40
CA MET A 103 -4.21 -15.83 -7.00
C MET A 103 -4.62 -14.35 -6.89
N LEU A 104 -5.88 -14.08 -7.26
CA LEU A 104 -6.40 -12.72 -7.43
C LEU A 104 -7.19 -12.20 -6.23
N SER A 105 -7.07 -12.88 -5.09
CA SER A 105 -7.77 -12.51 -3.87
C SER A 105 -7.17 -11.28 -3.20
N LYS A 106 -8.03 -10.44 -2.61
CA LYS A 106 -7.60 -9.23 -1.92
C LYS A 106 -6.58 -9.50 -0.82
N ASP A 107 -6.78 -10.53 -0.02
CA ASP A 107 -5.89 -10.91 1.09
C ASP A 107 -4.50 -11.35 0.62
N THR A 108 -4.38 -11.87 -0.60
CA THR A 108 -3.09 -12.19 -1.22
C THR A 108 -2.44 -10.96 -1.83
N LEU A 109 -3.18 -10.20 -2.65
CA LEU A 109 -2.61 -9.08 -3.41
C LEU A 109 -2.32 -7.86 -2.55
N HIS A 110 -3.20 -7.53 -1.62
CA HIS A 110 -3.06 -6.35 -0.76
C HIS A 110 -1.73 -6.32 0.00
N PRO A 111 -1.29 -7.35 0.75
CA PRO A 111 0.01 -7.31 1.43
C PRO A 111 1.17 -7.19 0.44
N ILE A 112 1.12 -7.84 -0.72
CA ILE A 112 2.18 -7.78 -1.73
C ILE A 112 2.32 -6.35 -2.28
N LEU A 113 1.21 -5.70 -2.68
CA LEU A 113 1.26 -4.32 -3.15
C LEU A 113 1.73 -3.33 -2.06
N VAL A 114 1.37 -3.56 -0.80
CA VAL A 114 1.86 -2.76 0.34
C VAL A 114 3.39 -2.88 0.48
N GLU A 115 3.94 -4.09 0.32
CA GLU A 115 5.39 -4.28 0.37
C GLU A 115 6.11 -3.66 -0.83
N ILE A 116 5.50 -3.71 -2.03
CA ILE A 116 6.03 -3.04 -3.23
C ILE A 116 6.12 -1.53 -2.99
N ILE A 117 5.04 -0.87 -2.57
CA ILE A 117 5.05 0.59 -2.37
C ILE A 117 6.07 1.01 -1.29
N GLN A 118 6.23 0.20 -0.25
CA GLN A 118 7.25 0.43 0.78
C GLN A 118 8.67 0.28 0.25
N ALA A 119 8.93 -0.76 -0.54
CA ALA A 119 10.25 -1.00 -1.12
C ALA A 119 10.62 0.10 -2.13
N VAL A 120 9.66 0.52 -2.95
CA VAL A 120 9.79 1.62 -3.90
C VAL A 120 10.10 2.94 -3.19
N ASN A 121 9.33 3.30 -2.15
CA ASN A 121 9.57 4.52 -1.36
C ASN A 121 10.95 4.53 -0.67
N LYS A 122 11.52 3.35 -0.36
CA LYS A 122 12.87 3.25 0.25
C LYS A 122 14.01 3.47 -0.74
N VAL A 123 13.77 3.19 -2.01
CA VAL A 123 14.79 3.27 -3.05
C VAL A 123 14.80 4.65 -3.68
N THR A 124 13.62 5.25 -3.85
CA THR A 124 13.48 6.55 -4.49
C THR A 124 12.43 7.40 -3.78
N ASP A 125 12.86 8.58 -3.33
CA ASP A 125 11.97 9.65 -2.84
C ASP A 125 11.35 10.47 -3.98
N LYS A 126 11.70 10.17 -5.23
CA LYS A 126 11.10 10.85 -6.38
C LYS A 126 9.71 10.29 -6.59
N ASP A 127 8.70 11.16 -6.55
CA ASP A 127 7.41 10.87 -7.15
C ASP A 127 7.63 10.63 -8.64
N PHE A 128 7.57 9.37 -9.06
CA PHE A 128 7.52 8.98 -10.45
C PHE A 128 6.08 8.71 -10.84
N GLU A 129 5.76 8.99 -12.09
CA GLU A 129 4.40 8.99 -12.66
C GLU A 129 3.61 7.70 -12.37
N ASN A 130 4.31 6.59 -12.22
CA ASN A 130 3.70 5.27 -12.07
C ASN A 130 3.49 4.84 -10.61
N LYS A 131 3.93 5.63 -9.61
CA LYS A 131 3.62 5.38 -8.18
C LYS A 131 2.13 5.55 -7.89
N GLY A 132 1.48 6.52 -8.53
CA GLY A 132 0.04 6.77 -8.38
C GLY A 132 -0.82 5.56 -8.78
N LYS A 133 -0.36 4.76 -9.75
CA LYS A 133 -1.05 3.53 -10.18
C LYS A 133 -1.05 2.46 -9.09
N ILE A 134 0.06 2.24 -8.39
CA ILE A 134 0.15 1.29 -7.29
C ILE A 134 -0.81 1.69 -6.15
N VAL A 135 -0.85 2.98 -5.82
CA VAL A 135 -1.76 3.53 -4.80
C VAL A 135 -3.23 3.38 -5.23
N GLN A 136 -3.54 3.65 -6.50
CA GLN A 136 -4.88 3.46 -7.05
C GLN A 136 -5.34 2.00 -6.91
N TRP A 137 -4.48 1.03 -7.26
CA TRP A 137 -4.79 -0.39 -7.07
C TRP A 137 -4.94 -0.78 -5.60
N LEU A 138 -4.16 -0.17 -4.70
CA LEU A 138 -4.34 -0.34 -3.26
C LEU A 138 -5.72 0.13 -2.78
N ILE A 139 -6.17 1.27 -3.28
CA ILE A 139 -7.51 1.83 -2.98
C ILE A 139 -8.59 0.89 -3.51
N THR A 140 -8.47 0.44 -4.77
CA THR A 140 -9.41 -0.50 -5.39
C THR A 140 -9.50 -1.78 -4.56
N LEU A 141 -8.36 -2.40 -4.23
CA LEU A 141 -8.31 -3.59 -3.37
C LEU A 141 -8.89 -3.31 -1.98
N ASN A 142 -8.65 -2.14 -1.40
CA ASN A 142 -9.17 -1.80 -0.09
C ASN A 142 -10.71 -1.68 -0.09
N GLN A 143 -11.30 -1.16 -1.17
CA GLN A 143 -12.76 -1.04 -1.36
C GLN A 143 -13.47 -2.38 -1.62
N MET A 144 -12.76 -3.39 -2.12
CA MET A 144 -13.29 -4.75 -2.31
C MET A 144 -13.50 -5.47 -0.98
N ARG A 145 -14.41 -6.45 -0.93
CA ARG A 145 -14.56 -7.32 0.25
C ARG A 145 -13.33 -8.24 0.42
N ALA A 146 -13.05 -8.65 1.66
CA ALA A 146 -11.89 -9.50 1.99
C ALA A 146 -11.83 -10.81 1.18
N ALA A 147 -12.98 -11.38 0.86
CA ALA A 147 -13.12 -12.63 0.09
C ALA A 147 -13.40 -12.40 -1.40
N GLU A 148 -13.32 -11.15 -1.87
CA GLU A 148 -13.58 -10.80 -3.26
C GLU A 148 -12.27 -10.86 -4.06
N GLU A 149 -12.36 -11.46 -5.24
CA GLU A 149 -11.24 -11.63 -6.17
C GLU A 149 -11.35 -10.64 -7.32
N LEU A 150 -10.20 -10.17 -7.82
CA LEU A 150 -10.19 -9.37 -9.05
C LEU A 150 -10.68 -10.23 -10.23
N THR A 151 -11.46 -9.60 -11.09
CA THR A 151 -11.84 -10.21 -12.37
C THR A 151 -10.60 -10.42 -13.25
N ALA A 152 -10.68 -11.36 -14.19
CA ALA A 152 -9.57 -11.62 -15.12
C ALA A 152 -9.18 -10.39 -15.95
N GLU A 153 -10.12 -9.48 -16.21
CA GLU A 153 -9.87 -8.20 -16.88
C GLU A 153 -9.09 -7.26 -15.96
N GLN A 154 -9.57 -7.04 -14.74
CA GLN A 154 -8.86 -6.20 -13.76
C GLN A 154 -7.48 -6.73 -13.40
N ALA A 155 -7.28 -8.05 -13.38
CA ALA A 155 -5.98 -8.67 -13.15
C ALA A 155 -4.98 -8.38 -14.29
N ARG A 156 -5.47 -8.32 -15.54
CA ARG A 156 -4.64 -7.91 -16.69
C ARG A 156 -4.29 -6.42 -16.60
N ASP A 157 -5.25 -5.59 -16.23
CA ASP A 157 -5.03 -4.15 -16.05
C ASP A 157 -4.04 -3.88 -14.90
N LEU A 158 -4.20 -4.58 -13.76
CA LEU A 158 -3.28 -4.55 -12.63
C LEU A 158 -1.87 -4.94 -13.07
N ARG A 159 -1.75 -6.05 -13.80
CA ARG A 159 -0.45 -6.50 -14.30
C ARG A 159 0.20 -5.45 -15.20
N PHE A 160 -0.54 -4.88 -16.15
CA PHE A 160 -0.03 -3.88 -17.09
C PHE A 160 0.42 -2.60 -16.39
N ASP A 161 -0.40 -2.07 -15.47
CA ASP A 161 -0.06 -0.89 -14.68
C ASP A 161 1.19 -1.13 -13.81
N LEU A 162 1.35 -2.35 -13.26
CA LEU A 162 2.49 -2.72 -12.43
C LEU A 162 3.76 -3.01 -13.24
N GLU A 163 3.65 -3.58 -14.45
CA GLU A 163 4.76 -3.68 -15.40
C GLU A 163 5.26 -2.28 -15.78
N SER A 164 4.35 -1.35 -16.08
CA SER A 164 4.68 0.05 -16.34
C SER A 164 5.35 0.71 -15.12
N ALA A 165 4.87 0.41 -13.90
CA ALA A 165 5.47 0.91 -12.67
C ALA A 165 6.87 0.34 -12.42
N TYR A 166 7.09 -0.94 -12.73
CA TYR A 166 8.39 -1.59 -12.62
C TYR A 166 9.41 -1.05 -13.63
N ASP A 167 8.99 -0.79 -14.86
CA ASP A 167 9.84 -0.17 -15.90
C ASP A 167 10.17 1.28 -15.54
N GLY A 168 9.19 2.04 -15.06
CA GLY A 168 9.41 3.39 -14.53
C GLY A 168 10.37 3.38 -13.35
N PHE A 169 10.22 2.43 -12.43
CA PHE A 169 11.12 2.23 -11.30
C PHE A 169 12.54 1.91 -11.76
N LYS A 170 12.72 0.96 -12.69
CA LYS A 170 14.03 0.67 -13.31
C LYS A 170 14.65 1.90 -13.96
N GLY A 171 13.86 2.71 -14.66
CA GLY A 171 14.33 3.95 -15.28
C GLY A 171 14.79 5.02 -14.28
N THR A 172 14.33 4.97 -13.02
CA THR A 172 14.86 5.85 -11.96
C THR A 172 16.20 5.41 -11.38
N LEU A 173 16.69 4.22 -11.75
CA LEU A 173 17.93 3.61 -11.27
C LEU A 173 19.09 3.72 -12.25
N ASP A 174 18.81 4.08 -13.49
CA ASP A 174 19.81 4.43 -14.52
C ASP A 174 20.31 5.88 -14.38
#